data_AF-A0A2R6DJI9-F1
#
_entry.id   AF-A0A2R6DJI9-F1
#
_cell.length_a   1.000
_cell.length_b   1.000
_cell.length_c   1.000
_cell.angle_alpha   90.00
_cell.angle_beta   90.00
_cell.angle_gamma   90.00
#
_symmetry.space_group_name_H-M   'P 1'
#
loop_
_entity.id
_entity.type
_entity.pdbx_description
1 polymer ?
#
loop_
_entity_poly.entity_id
_entity_poly.type
_entity_poly.pdbx_seq_one_letter_code
_entity_poly.pdbx_strand_id
1 'polypeptide(L)'
;MIGPLTGRALDVFAGGIERIARFRFDRFPLSRHVGGAVPAMMTTATDPSDSSDPSDPSTGNRGSDLSASLAAGVRAGFGAAVVMDVPMVAQREGFTPAYIAAGALRGRDPEEVSRTDATVAHHGAGTLGGVLFALTYGAIEGISTGEPRRNDLSTPASPLAVGFVVAFVYGFFSRLVLPRFGGDARDRAGVVRRAWLVSTLVYGAALAAFVSPSLANED
;
A
#
# COMPACT_ATOMS: atom_id res chain seq x y z
N MET A 1 -29.29 -1.35 17.92
CA MET A 1 -29.34 -0.41 16.79
C MET A 1 -27.90 0.03 16.47
N ILE A 2 -27.22 -0.65 15.55
CA ILE A 2 -25.87 -0.30 15.08
C ILE A 2 -26.03 0.14 13.63
N GLY A 3 -25.85 1.44 13.38
CA GLY A 3 -26.19 2.10 12.12
C GLY A 3 -25.12 2.01 11.03
N PRO A 4 -25.45 2.46 9.81
CA PRO A 4 -24.80 2.14 8.53
C PRO A 4 -23.59 3.04 8.22
N LEU A 5 -22.63 3.16 9.14
CA LEU A 5 -21.46 4.04 8.97
C LEU A 5 -20.29 3.37 8.23
N THR A 6 -20.28 2.04 8.12
CA THR A 6 -19.21 1.27 7.47
C THR A 6 -19.24 1.33 5.94
N GLY A 7 -20.42 1.52 5.33
CA GLY A 7 -20.55 1.57 3.86
C GLY A 7 -19.96 2.84 3.24
N ARG A 8 -20.23 4.01 3.84
CA ARG A 8 -19.78 5.31 3.30
C ARG A 8 -18.26 5.49 3.30
N ALA A 9 -17.54 4.93 4.27
CA ALA A 9 -16.09 5.02 4.32
C ALA A 9 -15.44 4.19 3.21
N LEU A 10 -15.99 3.00 2.92
CA LEU A 10 -15.53 2.14 1.83
C LEU A 10 -15.89 2.70 0.46
N ASP A 11 -17.05 3.34 0.28
CA ASP A 11 -17.45 3.98 -0.98
C ASP A 11 -16.61 5.22 -1.30
N VAL A 12 -16.24 6.02 -0.30
CA VAL A 12 -15.34 7.17 -0.46
C VAL A 12 -13.93 6.70 -0.83
N PHE A 13 -13.50 5.57 -0.26
CA PHE A 13 -12.18 4.97 -0.50
C PHE A 13 -12.08 4.30 -1.87
N ALA A 14 -13.05 3.46 -2.24
CA ALA A 14 -13.14 2.82 -3.56
C ALA A 14 -13.32 3.86 -4.68
N GLY A 15 -14.19 4.86 -4.47
CA GLY A 15 -14.36 5.97 -5.41
C GLY A 15 -13.13 6.88 -5.51
N GLY A 16 -12.27 6.92 -4.48
CA GLY A 16 -10.99 7.64 -4.50
C GLY A 16 -9.96 7.00 -5.42
N ILE A 17 -9.83 5.67 -5.37
CA ILE A 17 -8.92 4.91 -6.25
C ILE A 17 -9.35 4.99 -7.71
N GLU A 18 -10.66 4.94 -7.99
CA GLU A 18 -11.18 5.05 -9.35
C GLU A 18 -11.04 6.48 -9.94
N ARG A 19 -11.08 7.52 -9.08
CA ARG A 19 -10.79 8.90 -9.46
C ARG A 19 -9.30 9.15 -9.71
N ILE A 20 -8.41 8.47 -8.98
CA ILE A 20 -6.95 8.51 -9.22
C ILE A 20 -6.60 7.84 -10.56
N ALA A 21 -7.30 6.77 -10.93
CA ALA A 21 -7.14 6.12 -12.23
C ALA A 21 -7.70 6.94 -13.41
N ARG A 22 -8.70 7.80 -13.17
CA ARG A 22 -9.33 8.67 -14.19
C ARG A 22 -8.79 10.11 -14.25
N PHE A 23 -7.88 10.50 -13.36
CA PHE A 23 -7.26 11.84 -13.39
C PHE A 23 -6.13 11.92 -14.45
N ARG A 24 -6.56 11.91 -15.71
CA ARG A 24 -6.01 12.57 -16.91
C ARG A 24 -4.49 12.49 -17.17
N PHE A 25 -4.11 11.50 -17.98
CA PHE A 25 -2.83 11.40 -18.72
C PHE A 25 -2.91 12.01 -20.15
N ASP A 26 -3.72 13.06 -20.38
CA ASP A 26 -4.02 13.57 -21.73
C ASP A 26 -2.98 14.57 -22.32
N ARG A 27 -1.71 14.49 -21.94
CA ARG A 27 -0.65 15.22 -22.66
C ARG A 27 0.55 14.31 -22.85
N PHE A 28 0.55 13.52 -23.93
CA PHE A 28 1.67 13.30 -24.85
C PHE A 28 1.19 12.38 -26.00
N PRO A 29 1.28 12.78 -27.27
CA PRO A 29 0.93 11.92 -28.39
C PRO A 29 2.11 11.00 -28.69
N LEU A 30 1.94 9.69 -28.51
CA LEU A 30 2.84 8.70 -29.11
C LEU A 30 2.12 7.99 -30.26
N SER A 31 2.36 8.51 -31.46
CA SER A 31 2.12 7.83 -32.71
C SER A 31 3.28 6.87 -32.99
N ARG A 32 3.00 5.56 -33.14
CA ARG A 32 3.13 4.82 -34.41
C ARG A 32 3.11 3.31 -34.23
N HIS A 33 2.47 2.69 -35.21
CA HIS A 33 2.48 1.30 -35.63
C HIS A 33 3.81 0.56 -35.54
N VAL A 34 3.72 -0.72 -35.14
CA VAL A 34 4.39 -1.83 -35.84
C VAL A 34 3.41 -3.00 -35.90
N GLY A 35 3.05 -3.41 -37.11
CA GLY A 35 2.34 -4.65 -37.39
C GLY A 35 3.31 -5.83 -37.43
N GLY A 36 2.81 -6.99 -37.02
CA GLY A 36 3.48 -8.27 -37.18
C GLY A 36 2.41 -9.37 -37.14
N ALA A 37 2.17 -9.98 -38.30
CA ALA A 37 1.29 -11.13 -38.43
C ALA A 37 1.90 -12.34 -37.71
N VAL A 38 1.08 -13.02 -36.89
CA VAL A 38 1.45 -14.30 -36.25
C VAL A 38 0.89 -15.44 -37.11
N PRO A 39 1.73 -16.38 -37.57
CA PRO A 39 1.25 -17.53 -38.33
C PRO A 39 0.52 -18.52 -37.43
N ALA A 40 -0.61 -19.03 -37.94
CA ALA A 40 -1.32 -20.16 -37.36
C ALA A 40 -0.50 -21.45 -37.54
N MET A 41 -0.17 -22.14 -36.46
CA MET A 41 0.27 -23.53 -36.54
C MET A 41 -0.08 -24.33 -35.27
N MET A 42 -0.88 -25.36 -35.53
CA MET A 42 -0.78 -26.72 -34.99
C MET A 42 -1.23 -27.00 -33.55
N THR A 43 -2.54 -27.21 -33.46
CA THR A 43 -3.23 -28.03 -32.46
C THR A 43 -2.54 -29.39 -32.28
N THR A 44 -1.95 -29.64 -31.12
CA THR A 44 -1.69 -30.99 -30.61
C THR A 44 -2.58 -31.21 -29.41
N ALA A 45 -3.57 -32.08 -29.58
CA ALA A 45 -4.47 -32.52 -28.54
C ALA A 45 -3.65 -33.23 -27.45
N THR A 46 -3.61 -32.63 -26.26
CA THR A 46 -3.15 -33.28 -25.04
C THR A 46 -4.41 -33.71 -24.27
N ASP A 47 -4.45 -35.02 -24.06
CA ASP A 47 -5.37 -35.85 -23.31
C ASP A 47 -6.04 -35.21 -22.07
N PRO A 48 -7.38 -35.15 -21.98
CA PRO A 48 -8.10 -34.72 -20.78
C PRO A 48 -8.28 -35.91 -19.82
N SER A 49 -7.19 -36.37 -19.20
CA SER A 49 -7.26 -37.09 -17.93
C SER A 49 -7.18 -36.07 -16.79
N ASP A 50 -8.31 -35.38 -16.63
CA ASP A 50 -8.69 -34.59 -15.49
C ASP A 50 -8.60 -35.43 -14.21
N SER A 51 -7.48 -35.28 -13.49
CA SER A 51 -7.27 -35.76 -12.13
C SER A 51 -7.28 -34.57 -11.17
N SER A 52 -8.34 -33.77 -11.24
CA SER A 52 -8.71 -32.87 -10.16
C SER A 52 -9.20 -33.70 -8.98
N ASP A 53 -8.28 -34.23 -8.16
CA ASP A 53 -8.64 -34.86 -6.89
C ASP A 53 -9.29 -33.79 -5.98
N PRO A 54 -10.61 -33.88 -5.69
CA PRO A 54 -11.31 -32.91 -4.85
C PRO A 54 -10.89 -32.99 -3.37
N SER A 55 -9.94 -33.89 -3.04
CA SER A 55 -9.38 -34.09 -1.72
C SER A 55 -8.11 -33.29 -1.47
N ASP A 56 -7.59 -32.50 -2.42
CA ASP A 56 -6.37 -31.70 -2.21
C ASP A 56 -6.58 -30.61 -1.15
N PRO A 57 -6.04 -30.77 0.08
CA PRO A 57 -6.22 -29.81 1.16
C PRO A 57 -5.49 -28.47 0.89
N SER A 58 -4.70 -28.36 -0.19
CA SER A 58 -3.86 -27.20 -0.49
C SER A 58 -4.63 -25.96 -0.97
N THR A 59 -5.86 -26.12 -1.46
CA THR A 59 -6.66 -25.02 -2.02
C THR A 59 -7.43 -24.26 -0.95
N GLY A 60 -7.99 -24.97 0.04
CA GLY A 60 -8.71 -24.37 1.16
C GLY A 60 -7.81 -23.53 2.07
N ASN A 61 -6.56 -23.96 2.30
CA ASN A 61 -5.66 -23.29 3.23
C ASN A 61 -5.00 -22.02 2.64
N ARG A 62 -4.86 -21.94 1.31
CA ARG A 62 -4.23 -20.78 0.65
C ARG A 62 -5.05 -19.49 0.79
N GLY A 63 -6.38 -19.60 0.73
CA GLY A 63 -7.29 -18.47 0.88
C GLY A 63 -7.34 -17.93 2.32
N SER A 64 -7.38 -18.83 3.31
CA SER A 64 -7.33 -18.46 4.74
C SER A 64 -6.01 -17.80 5.12
N ASP A 65 -4.88 -18.31 4.63
CA ASP A 65 -3.57 -17.71 4.90
C ASP A 65 -3.42 -16.30 4.32
N LEU A 66 -3.90 -16.10 3.08
CA LEU A 66 -3.83 -14.78 2.43
C LEU A 66 -4.72 -13.78 3.16
N SER A 67 -5.96 -14.16 3.49
CA SER A 67 -6.88 -13.29 4.22
C SER A 67 -6.34 -12.95 5.61
N ALA A 68 -5.75 -13.91 6.33
CA ALA A 68 -5.11 -13.68 7.62
C ALA A 68 -3.92 -12.71 7.52
N SER A 69 -3.06 -12.90 6.51
CA SER A 69 -1.90 -12.05 6.24
C SER A 69 -2.32 -10.62 5.88
N LEU A 70 -3.34 -10.47 5.02
CA LEU A 70 -3.92 -9.17 4.67
C LEU A 70 -4.53 -8.48 5.89
N ALA A 71 -5.27 -9.21 6.72
CA ALA A 71 -5.87 -8.66 7.94
C ALA A 71 -4.80 -8.20 8.94
N ALA A 72 -3.72 -8.98 9.11
CA ALA A 72 -2.58 -8.59 9.93
C ALA A 72 -1.89 -7.34 9.37
N GLY A 73 -1.60 -7.32 8.06
CA GLY A 73 -1.01 -6.17 7.37
C GLY A 73 -1.85 -4.90 7.52
N VAL A 74 -3.17 -4.98 7.31
CA VAL A 74 -4.12 -3.86 7.50
C VAL A 74 -4.05 -3.30 8.92
N ARG A 75 -4.12 -4.16 9.95
CA ARG A 75 -4.04 -3.72 11.35
C ARG A 75 -2.69 -3.08 11.67
N ALA A 76 -1.60 -3.71 11.25
CA ALA A 76 -0.25 -3.23 11.49
C ALA A 76 0.01 -1.90 10.78
N GLY A 77 -0.42 -1.77 9.52
CA GLY A 77 -0.29 -0.53 8.74
C GLY A 77 -1.11 0.62 9.30
N PHE A 78 -2.34 0.36 9.76
CA PHE A 78 -3.14 1.37 10.47
C PHE A 78 -2.47 1.79 11.78
N GLY A 79 -2.05 0.83 12.62
CA GLY A 79 -1.37 1.11 13.88
C GLY A 79 -0.07 1.90 13.68
N ALA A 80 0.72 1.55 12.67
CA ALA A 80 1.93 2.28 12.31
C ALA A 80 1.64 3.72 11.87
N ALA A 81 0.53 3.95 11.17
CA ALA A 81 0.09 5.30 10.79
C ALA A 81 -0.28 6.15 12.01
N VAL A 82 -0.94 5.56 13.00
CA VAL A 82 -1.26 6.23 14.27
C VAL A 82 0.03 6.58 15.02
N VAL A 83 1.01 5.68 15.11
CA VAL A 83 2.31 5.97 15.74
C VAL A 83 3.05 7.08 14.98
N MET A 84 2.97 7.09 13.66
CA MET A 84 3.56 8.11 12.80
C MET A 84 2.97 9.52 13.02
N ASP A 85 1.78 9.65 13.62
CA ASP A 85 1.24 10.97 13.96
C ASP A 85 2.15 11.73 14.92
N VAL A 86 2.89 11.04 15.80
CA VAL A 86 3.77 11.66 16.81
C VAL A 86 4.83 12.58 16.18
N PRO A 87 5.72 12.09 15.28
CA PRO A 87 6.65 12.97 14.59
C PRO A 87 5.93 13.94 13.65
N MET A 88 4.75 13.60 13.11
CA MET A 88 4.01 14.51 12.22
C MET A 88 3.47 15.74 12.96
N VAL A 89 2.98 15.60 14.21
CA VAL A 89 2.54 16.74 15.03
C VAL A 89 3.72 17.55 15.57
N ALA A 90 4.87 16.90 15.80
CA ALA A 90 6.06 17.55 16.35
C ALA A 90 6.79 18.42 15.31
N GLN A 91 6.61 18.15 14.02
CA GLN A 91 7.30 18.85 12.93
C GLN A 91 6.37 19.84 12.25
N ARG A 92 6.85 21.06 11.99
CA ARG A 92 6.07 22.11 11.31
C ARG A 92 5.46 21.66 9.98
N GLU A 93 6.20 20.86 9.21
CA GLU A 93 5.79 20.35 7.89
C GLU A 93 5.36 18.88 7.93
N GLY A 94 5.14 18.31 9.14
CA GLY A 94 4.90 16.89 9.30
C GLY A 94 3.58 16.41 8.69
N PHE A 95 2.53 17.24 8.77
CA PHE A 95 1.22 16.94 8.17
C PHE A 95 1.06 17.38 6.72
N THR A 96 1.99 18.18 6.17
CA THR A 96 1.91 18.69 4.79
C THR A 96 1.64 17.59 3.76
N PRO A 97 2.28 16.40 3.83
CA PRO A 97 1.95 15.27 2.97
C PRO A 97 0.49 14.82 3.00
N ALA A 98 -0.10 14.78 4.20
CA ALA A 98 -1.47 14.33 4.41
C ALA A 98 -2.49 15.36 3.86
N TYR A 99 -2.24 16.65 4.06
CA TYR A 99 -3.06 17.72 3.48
C TYR A 99 -3.03 17.68 1.95
N ILE A 100 -1.84 17.51 1.36
CA ILE A 100 -1.68 17.37 -0.09
C ILE A 100 -2.48 16.17 -0.62
N ALA A 101 -2.33 15.00 0.02
CA ALA A 101 -3.04 13.80 -0.40
C ALA A 101 -4.56 13.97 -0.30
N ALA A 102 -5.05 14.52 0.81
CA ALA A 102 -6.47 14.81 1.00
C ALA A 102 -7.00 15.85 0.01
N GLY A 103 -6.23 16.90 -0.29
CA GLY A 103 -6.57 17.90 -1.32
C GLY A 103 -6.71 17.27 -2.70
N ALA A 104 -5.77 16.40 -3.08
CA ALA A 104 -5.86 15.64 -4.33
C ALA A 104 -7.09 14.72 -4.39
N LEU A 105 -7.43 14.04 -3.28
CA LEU A 105 -8.61 13.17 -3.18
C LEU A 105 -9.93 13.96 -3.23
N ARG A 106 -9.95 15.19 -2.72
CA ARG A 106 -11.13 16.05 -2.62
C ARG A 106 -11.26 17.04 -3.78
N GLY A 107 -10.23 17.19 -4.61
CA GLY A 107 -10.16 18.23 -5.64
C GLY A 107 -10.13 19.65 -5.05
N ARG A 108 -9.44 19.85 -3.93
CA ARG A 108 -9.33 21.13 -3.22
C ARG A 108 -7.89 21.54 -3.03
N ASP A 109 -7.67 22.84 -2.81
CA ASP A 109 -6.38 23.32 -2.34
C ASP A 109 -6.09 22.73 -0.93
N PRO A 110 -4.89 22.21 -0.62
CA PRO A 110 -4.52 21.67 0.68
C PRO A 110 -4.61 22.67 1.80
N GLU A 111 -4.50 23.96 1.51
CA GLU A 111 -4.70 25.02 2.49
C GLU A 111 -6.18 25.13 2.91
N GLU A 112 -7.10 24.64 2.08
CA GLU A 112 -8.54 24.59 2.35
C GLU A 112 -9.00 23.23 2.93
N VAL A 113 -8.10 22.25 3.02
CA VAL A 113 -8.42 20.91 3.51
C VAL A 113 -8.49 20.89 5.03
N SER A 114 -9.54 20.27 5.57
CA SER A 114 -9.68 20.11 7.02
C SER A 114 -8.62 19.15 7.58
N ARG A 115 -8.19 19.38 8.83
CA ARG A 115 -7.27 18.46 9.51
C ARG A 115 -7.83 17.04 9.62
N THR A 116 -9.14 16.91 9.77
CA THR A 116 -9.82 15.62 9.81
C THR A 116 -9.67 14.87 8.48
N ASP A 117 -9.90 15.53 7.34
CA ASP A 117 -9.72 14.91 6.03
C ASP A 117 -8.26 14.49 5.79
N ALA A 118 -7.30 15.32 6.19
CA ALA A 118 -5.88 14.98 6.14
C ALA A 118 -5.55 13.74 6.99
N THR A 119 -6.08 13.67 8.21
CA THR A 119 -5.90 12.53 9.11
C THR A 119 -6.51 11.24 8.54
N VAL A 120 -7.71 11.33 7.97
CA VAL A 120 -8.37 10.20 7.29
C VAL A 120 -7.55 9.72 6.09
N ALA A 121 -7.06 10.65 5.25
CA ALA A 121 -6.22 10.30 4.11
C ALA A 121 -4.90 9.64 4.56
N HIS A 122 -4.28 10.16 5.63
CA HIS A 122 -3.07 9.62 6.23
C HIS A 122 -3.26 8.19 6.74
N HIS A 123 -4.25 7.95 7.60
CA HIS A 123 -4.52 6.60 8.11
C HIS A 123 -4.97 5.63 7.02
N GLY A 124 -5.74 6.11 6.04
CA GLY A 124 -6.10 5.33 4.85
C GLY A 124 -4.85 4.91 4.05
N ALA A 125 -3.92 5.84 3.82
CA ALA A 125 -2.65 5.56 3.13
C ALA A 125 -1.78 4.58 3.93
N GLY A 126 -1.68 4.74 5.26
CA GLY A 126 -0.95 3.81 6.11
C GLY A 126 -1.55 2.41 6.14
N THR A 127 -2.89 2.30 6.07
CA THR A 127 -3.59 1.03 5.92
C THR A 127 -3.24 0.35 4.58
N LEU A 128 -3.23 1.11 3.48
CA LEU A 128 -2.77 0.63 2.17
C LEU A 128 -1.30 0.21 2.19
N GLY A 129 -0.45 0.91 2.95
CA GLY A 129 0.93 0.51 3.19
C GLY A 129 1.04 -0.86 3.86
N GLY A 130 0.14 -1.17 4.78
CA GLY A 130 0.00 -2.49 5.40
C GLY A 130 -0.44 -3.59 4.44
N VAL A 131 -1.36 -3.28 3.52
CA VAL A 131 -1.73 -4.18 2.42
C VAL A 131 -0.54 -4.43 1.51
N LEU A 132 0.18 -3.37 1.12
CA LEU A 132 1.39 -3.48 0.32
C LEU A 132 2.44 -4.36 0.99
N PHE A 133 2.65 -4.19 2.30
CA PHE A 133 3.52 -5.06 3.08
C PHE A 133 3.12 -6.53 2.94
N ALA A 134 1.84 -6.88 3.19
CA ALA A 134 1.38 -8.27 3.13
C ALA A 134 1.58 -8.89 1.73
N LEU A 135 1.32 -8.12 0.67
CA LEU A 135 1.53 -8.56 -0.70
C LEU A 135 3.01 -8.73 -1.04
N THR A 136 3.86 -7.77 -0.66
CA THR A 136 5.31 -7.84 -0.89
C THR A 136 5.94 -8.99 -0.10
N TYR A 137 5.57 -9.15 1.17
CA TYR A 137 6.01 -10.26 2.01
C TYR A 137 5.65 -11.60 1.37
N GLY A 138 4.38 -11.79 0.99
CA GLY A 138 3.91 -13.01 0.33
C GLY A 138 4.60 -13.27 -1.01
N ALA A 139 4.92 -12.22 -1.78
CA ALA A 139 5.67 -12.36 -3.03
C ALA A 139 7.12 -12.79 -2.79
N ILE A 140 7.81 -12.21 -1.80
CA ILE A 140 9.20 -12.58 -1.47
C ILE A 140 9.26 -14.02 -0.95
N GLU A 141 8.35 -14.40 -0.05
CA GLU A 141 8.23 -15.78 0.44
C GLU A 141 7.94 -16.77 -0.70
N GLY A 142 7.00 -16.42 -1.60
CA GLY A 142 6.65 -17.26 -2.75
C GLY A 142 7.79 -17.43 -3.77
N ILE A 143 8.72 -16.48 -3.84
CA ILE A 143 9.95 -16.60 -4.65
C ILE A 143 11.01 -17.43 -3.91
N SER A 144 11.03 -17.38 -2.57
CA SER A 144 12.16 -17.87 -1.78
C SER A 144 12.15 -19.39 -1.56
N THR A 145 11.00 -20.07 -1.49
CA THR A 145 11.00 -21.55 -1.33
C THR A 145 9.67 -22.22 -1.70
N GLY A 146 9.73 -23.37 -2.36
CA GLY A 146 8.67 -24.39 -2.39
C GLY A 146 8.58 -25.24 -1.11
N GLU A 147 9.03 -24.69 0.03
CA GLU A 147 8.99 -25.32 1.35
C GLU A 147 7.71 -24.91 2.10
N PRO A 148 7.22 -25.75 3.03
CA PRO A 148 6.00 -25.49 3.76
C PRO A 148 6.07 -24.18 4.54
N ARG A 149 5.08 -23.33 4.26
CA ARG A 149 4.83 -22.00 4.85
C ARG A 149 4.80 -22.10 6.38
N ARG A 150 5.95 -21.91 7.04
CA ARG A 150 5.96 -21.61 8.47
C ARG A 150 5.46 -20.18 8.60
N ASN A 151 4.36 -19.98 9.33
CA ASN A 151 3.75 -18.69 9.64
C ASN A 151 4.62 -17.79 10.55
N ASP A 152 5.94 -17.93 10.48
CA ASP A 152 6.88 -17.19 11.28
C ASP A 152 7.27 -15.92 10.52
N LEU A 153 6.71 -14.77 10.92
CA LEU A 153 7.02 -13.45 10.34
C LEU A 153 8.45 -12.97 10.65
N SER A 154 9.29 -13.86 11.20
CA SER A 154 10.70 -13.69 11.55
C SER A 154 11.66 -14.03 10.38
N THR A 155 11.15 -14.30 9.18
CA THR A 155 11.96 -14.58 7.99
C THR A 155 12.66 -13.32 7.44
N PRO A 156 13.78 -13.46 6.70
CA PRO A 156 14.42 -12.34 6.00
C PRO A 156 13.49 -11.59 5.03
N ALA A 157 12.33 -12.18 4.66
CA ALA A 157 11.31 -11.52 3.86
C ALA A 157 10.65 -10.32 4.58
N SER A 158 10.54 -10.37 5.91
CA SER A 158 9.92 -9.30 6.71
C SER A 158 10.68 -7.97 6.64
N PRO A 159 11.99 -7.89 6.97
CA PRO A 159 12.74 -6.64 6.84
C PRO A 159 12.84 -6.15 5.39
N LEU A 160 12.87 -7.05 4.40
CA LEU A 160 12.85 -6.67 2.97
C LEU A 160 11.50 -6.05 2.56
N ALA A 161 10.38 -6.64 2.99
CA ALA A 161 9.05 -6.11 2.72
C ALA A 161 8.84 -4.75 3.41
N VAL A 162 9.25 -4.61 4.68
CA VAL A 162 9.23 -3.31 5.38
C VAL A 162 10.09 -2.29 4.65
N GLY A 163 11.33 -2.65 4.30
CA GLY A 163 12.25 -1.77 3.58
C GLY A 163 11.67 -1.32 2.23
N PHE A 164 11.03 -2.23 1.50
CA PHE A 164 10.34 -1.91 0.26
C PHE A 164 9.18 -0.92 0.48
N VAL A 165 8.33 -1.15 1.49
CA VAL A 165 7.22 -0.25 1.81
C VAL A 165 7.73 1.15 2.18
N VAL A 166 8.77 1.24 3.02
CA VAL A 166 9.40 2.52 3.39
C VAL A 166 9.93 3.24 2.16
N ALA A 167 10.70 2.55 1.30
CA ALA A 167 11.25 3.12 0.09
C ALA A 167 10.15 3.56 -0.89
N PHE A 168 9.10 2.75 -1.03
CA PHE A 168 7.95 3.03 -1.88
C PHE A 168 7.20 4.26 -1.38
N VAL A 169 6.79 4.30 -0.12
CA VAL A 169 6.01 5.41 0.47
C VAL A 169 6.81 6.72 0.42
N TYR A 170 8.10 6.67 0.80
CA TYR A 170 8.97 7.83 0.70
C TYR A 170 9.10 8.33 -0.75
N GLY A 171 9.41 7.42 -1.68
CA GLY A 171 9.65 7.73 -3.08
C GLY A 171 8.40 8.20 -3.82
N PHE A 172 7.27 7.50 -3.62
CA PHE A 172 5.97 7.82 -4.19
C PHE A 172 5.58 9.25 -3.82
N PHE A 173 5.62 9.59 -2.54
CA PHE A 173 5.29 10.94 -2.11
C PHE A 173 6.27 11.97 -2.66
N SER A 174 7.58 11.74 -2.48
CA SER A 174 8.62 12.72 -2.82
C SER A 174 8.71 13.03 -4.32
N ARG A 175 8.39 12.05 -5.18
CA ARG A 175 8.52 12.16 -6.64
C ARG A 175 7.20 12.33 -7.38
N LEU A 176 6.08 11.84 -6.85
CA LEU A 176 4.80 11.89 -7.55
C LEU A 176 3.84 12.87 -6.88
N VAL A 177 3.71 12.82 -5.56
CA VAL A 177 2.70 13.62 -4.87
C VAL A 177 3.17 15.07 -4.69
N LEU A 178 4.38 15.26 -4.18
CA LEU A 178 4.91 16.58 -3.86
C LEU A 178 5.04 17.50 -5.10
N PRO A 179 5.54 17.04 -6.27
CA PRO A 179 5.65 17.91 -7.45
C PRO A 179 4.33 18.34 -8.08
N ARG A 180 3.21 17.68 -7.72
CA ARG A 180 1.88 18.05 -8.19
C ARG A 180 1.30 19.25 -7.43
N PHE A 181 1.98 19.69 -6.36
CA PHE A 181 1.63 20.88 -5.61
C PHE A 181 2.37 22.12 -6.09
N GLY A 182 1.63 23.20 -6.31
CA GLY A 182 2.15 24.51 -6.75
C GLY A 182 2.54 25.43 -5.58
N GLY A 183 3.08 26.60 -5.91
CA GLY A 183 3.33 27.69 -4.95
C GLY A 183 4.44 27.44 -3.93
N ASP A 184 4.29 28.04 -2.75
CA ASP A 184 5.24 28.08 -1.62
C ASP A 184 5.64 26.69 -1.08
N ALA A 185 4.86 25.65 -1.37
CA ALA A 185 5.20 24.26 -1.05
C ALA A 185 6.44 23.78 -1.83
N ARG A 186 6.71 24.34 -3.01
CA ARG A 186 7.87 23.99 -3.83
C ARG A 186 9.18 24.51 -3.23
N ASP A 187 9.15 25.73 -2.70
CA ASP A 187 10.30 26.34 -2.02
C ASP A 187 10.60 25.64 -0.69
N ARG A 188 9.56 25.09 -0.05
CA ARG A 188 9.67 24.28 1.16
C ARG A 188 9.89 22.79 0.91
N ALA A 189 9.94 22.35 -0.35
CA ALA A 189 9.97 20.92 -0.70
C ALA A 189 11.13 20.15 -0.03
N GLY A 190 12.28 20.80 0.15
CA GLY A 190 13.42 20.20 0.86
C GLY A 190 13.13 19.94 2.35
N VAL A 191 12.46 20.88 3.02
CA VAL A 191 12.06 20.75 4.44
C VAL A 191 10.96 19.69 4.57
N VAL A 192 9.96 19.72 3.70
CA VAL A 192 8.86 18.74 3.66
C VAL A 192 9.41 17.33 3.44
N ARG A 193 10.35 17.12 2.51
CA ARG A 193 10.96 15.81 2.26
C ARG A 193 11.73 15.28 3.47
N ARG A 194 12.46 16.14 4.18
CA ARG A 194 13.17 15.73 5.40
C ARG A 194 12.20 15.33 6.50
N ALA A 195 11.15 16.12 6.72
CA ALA A 195 10.13 15.79 7.72
C ALA A 195 9.38 14.50 7.36
N TRP A 196 9.12 14.30 6.06
CA TRP A 196 8.53 13.09 5.53
C TRP A 196 9.42 11.86 5.70
N LEU A 197 10.74 12.00 5.47
CA LEU A 197 11.69 10.90 5.67
C LEU A 197 11.65 10.40 7.12
N VAL A 198 11.74 11.31 8.09
CA VAL A 198 11.67 10.96 9.53
C VAL A 198 10.38 10.21 9.84
N SER A 199 9.25 10.75 9.38
CA SER A 199 7.94 10.14 9.65
C SER A 199 7.79 8.77 8.96
N THR A 200 8.30 8.62 7.73
CA THR A 200 8.29 7.33 7.00
C THR A 200 9.15 6.28 7.71
N LEU A 201 10.30 6.67 8.27
CA LEU A 201 11.14 5.77 9.06
C LEU A 201 10.43 5.33 10.35
N VAL A 202 9.73 6.24 11.03
CA VAL A 202 8.91 5.90 12.20
C VAL A 202 7.78 4.93 11.83
N TYR A 203 7.10 5.16 10.69
CA TYR A 203 6.11 4.22 10.18
C TYR A 203 6.72 2.84 9.91
N GLY A 204 7.88 2.77 9.26
CA GLY A 204 8.57 1.51 8.99
C GLY A 204 8.95 0.75 10.27
N ALA A 205 9.49 1.46 11.26
CA ALA A 205 9.84 0.88 12.55
C ALA A 205 8.60 0.38 13.31
N ALA A 206 7.52 1.16 13.34
CA ALA A 206 6.27 0.77 13.98
C ALA A 206 5.62 -0.42 13.25
N LEU A 207 5.62 -0.41 11.91
CA LEU A 207 5.12 -1.51 11.10
C LEU A 207 5.89 -2.80 11.41
N ALA A 208 7.23 -2.74 11.41
CA ALA A 208 8.08 -3.87 11.79
C ALA A 208 7.75 -4.40 13.19
N ALA A 209 7.53 -3.51 14.17
CA ALA A 209 7.15 -3.91 15.52
C ALA A 209 5.78 -4.60 15.56
N PHE A 210 4.77 -4.07 14.85
CA PHE A 210 3.43 -4.65 14.85
C PHE A 210 3.31 -5.98 14.11
N VAL A 211 4.20 -6.25 13.15
CA VAL A 211 4.25 -7.54 12.44
C VAL A 211 5.23 -8.53 13.07
N SER A 212 6.07 -8.09 14.03
CA SER A 212 7.02 -8.96 14.71
C SER A 212 6.30 -9.85 15.73
N PRO A 213 6.47 -11.18 15.68
CA PRO A 213 5.87 -12.11 16.65
C PRO A 213 6.49 -12.02 18.05
N SER A 214 7.70 -11.48 18.16
CA SER A 214 8.51 -11.51 19.39
C SER A 214 7.94 -10.73 20.57
N LEU A 215 6.97 -9.83 20.35
CA LEU A 215 6.30 -9.08 21.42
C LEU A 215 5.07 -9.81 22.00
N ALA A 216 4.72 -10.99 21.48
CA ALA A 216 3.55 -11.74 21.92
C ALA A 216 3.87 -12.99 22.78
N ASN A 217 5.15 -13.28 23.04
CA ASN A 217 5.61 -14.47 23.76
C ASN A 217 6.52 -14.13 24.97
N GLU A 218 6.17 -13.08 25.71
CA GLU A 218 6.71 -12.86 27.06
C GLU A 218 5.56 -13.05 28.06
N ASP A 219 5.18 -14.31 28.34
CA ASP A 219 4.42 -14.74 29.53
C ASP A 219 4.57 -16.26 29.74
#